data_AF-A0A537P9U4-F1
#
_entry.id   AF-A0A537P9U4-F1
#
_cell.length_a   1.000
_cell.length_b   1.000
_cell.length_c   1.000
_cell.angle_alpha   90.00
_cell.angle_beta   90.00
_cell.angle_gamma   90.00
#
_symmetry.space_group_name_H-M   'P 1'
#
loop_
_entity.id
_entity.type
_entity.pdbx_description
1 polymer ?
#
loop_
_entity_poly.entity_id
_entity_poly.type
_entity_poly.pdbx_seq_one_letter_code
_entity_poly.pdbx_strand_id
1 'polypeptide(L)'
;QARQLGLARRITRSAAAVSLWLPRLRGAVVVIGNAPTALFALLEALDAGADKPAAIVGFPVGFIGAKESKDELAQNPRGVPFATVLGRRGGSAMASSVINAVTAELAS
;
A
#
# COMPACT_ATOMS: atom_id res chain seq x y z
N GLN A 1 -2.21 -18.55 6.04
CA GLN A 1 -0.82 -18.05 6.04
C GLN A 1 -0.66 -16.68 6.71
N ALA A 2 -1.14 -15.57 6.15
CA ALA A 2 -0.89 -14.21 6.68
C ALA A 2 -1.30 -14.02 8.16
N ARG A 3 -2.43 -14.60 8.59
CA ARG A 3 -2.87 -14.56 10.01
C ARG A 3 -1.85 -15.21 10.95
N GLN A 4 -1.34 -16.40 10.60
CA GLN A 4 -0.36 -17.11 11.41
C GLN A 4 0.95 -16.33 11.49
N LEU A 5 1.39 -15.75 10.36
CA LEU A 5 2.58 -14.91 10.32
C LEU A 5 2.43 -13.65 11.19
N GLY A 6 1.26 -13.01 11.15
CA GLY A 6 0.94 -11.86 12.00
C GLY A 6 1.01 -12.21 13.50
N LEU A 7 0.46 -13.35 13.90
CA LEU A 7 0.57 -13.83 15.28
C LEU A 7 2.02 -14.12 15.67
N ALA A 8 2.77 -14.83 14.82
CA ALA A 8 4.17 -15.19 15.09
C ALA A 8 5.09 -13.96 15.22
N ARG A 9 4.87 -12.93 14.39
CA ARG A 9 5.67 -11.69 14.37
C ARG A 9 5.08 -10.57 15.22
N ARG A 10 3.94 -10.79 15.88
CA ARG A 10 3.19 -9.77 16.65
C ARG A 10 2.88 -8.50 15.86
N ILE A 11 2.48 -8.66 14.60
CA ILE A 11 2.04 -7.57 13.71
C ILE A 11 0.63 -7.85 13.19
N THR A 12 -0.01 -6.84 12.60
CA THR A 12 -1.35 -7.04 12.02
C THR A 12 -1.31 -8.07 10.89
N ARG A 13 -2.43 -8.74 10.66
CA ARG A 13 -2.58 -9.66 9.51
C ARG A 13 -2.25 -8.97 8.17
N SER A 14 -2.62 -7.69 8.02
CA SER A 14 -2.41 -6.93 6.80
C SER A 14 -0.94 -6.55 6.59
N ALA A 15 -0.22 -6.17 7.66
CA ALA A 15 1.22 -5.98 7.61
C ALA A 15 1.95 -7.29 7.28
N ALA A 16 1.59 -8.39 7.95
CA ALA A 16 2.16 -9.70 7.68
C ALA A 16 1.91 -10.18 6.25
N ALA A 17 0.76 -9.82 5.66
CA ALA A 17 0.48 -10.17 4.28
C ALA A 17 1.54 -9.61 3.33
N VAL A 18 2.09 -8.41 3.56
CA VAL A 18 3.16 -7.77 2.75
C VAL A 18 4.29 -8.74 2.42
N SER A 19 4.81 -9.45 3.42
CA SER A 19 5.90 -10.42 3.22
C SER A 19 5.58 -11.53 2.23
N LEU A 20 4.31 -11.87 2.01
CA LEU A 20 3.89 -12.98 1.14
C LEU A 20 3.89 -12.60 -0.35
N TRP A 21 3.79 -11.31 -0.70
CA TRP A 21 3.77 -10.83 -2.08
C TRP A 21 5.04 -10.07 -2.48
N LEU A 22 6.02 -9.93 -1.59
CA LEU A 22 7.35 -9.40 -1.93
C LEU A 22 7.99 -10.09 -3.15
N PRO A 23 7.92 -11.44 -3.31
CA PRO A 23 8.51 -12.09 -4.49
C PRO A 23 7.83 -11.72 -5.83
N ARG A 24 6.68 -11.05 -5.78
CA ARG A 24 5.91 -10.60 -6.96
C ARG A 24 5.84 -9.08 -7.05
N LEU A 25 6.63 -8.36 -6.25
CA LEU A 25 6.49 -6.91 -6.10
C LEU A 25 7.03 -6.15 -7.31
N ARG A 26 8.11 -6.66 -7.94
CA ARG A 26 8.73 -6.03 -9.11
C ARG A 26 7.70 -5.81 -10.23
N GLY A 27 7.50 -4.55 -10.61
CA GLY A 27 6.58 -4.17 -11.69
C GLY A 27 5.09 -4.29 -11.36
N ALA A 28 4.71 -4.69 -10.15
CA ALA A 28 3.31 -4.78 -9.75
C ALA A 28 2.70 -3.38 -9.52
N VAL A 29 1.38 -3.26 -9.64
CA VAL A 29 0.62 -2.12 -9.11
C VAL A 29 0.08 -2.52 -7.75
N VAL A 30 0.51 -1.80 -6.71
CA VAL A 30 0.13 -2.09 -5.32
C VAL A 30 -1.06 -1.24 -4.92
N VAL A 31 -2.12 -1.87 -4.41
CA VAL A 31 -3.35 -1.16 -4.03
C VAL A 31 -3.70 -1.43 -2.57
N ILE A 32 -3.67 -0.39 -1.75
CA ILE A 32 -3.94 -0.46 -0.30
C ILE A 32 -5.06 0.53 0.03
N GLY A 33 -6.30 0.03 0.06
CA GLY A 33 -7.48 0.87 0.31
C GLY A 33 -7.98 0.90 1.77
N ASN A 34 -7.41 0.09 2.67
CA ASN A 34 -7.93 -0.01 4.04
C ASN A 34 -6.84 0.12 5.09
N ALA A 35 -5.95 -0.87 5.17
CA ALA A 35 -5.07 -1.01 6.33
C ALA A 35 -3.83 -0.09 6.26
N PRO A 36 -3.69 0.92 7.15
CA PRO A 36 -2.49 1.74 7.22
C PRO A 36 -1.23 0.93 7.51
N THR A 37 -1.37 -0.12 8.33
CA THR A 37 -0.27 -1.03 8.68
C THR A 37 0.26 -1.83 7.50
N ALA A 38 -0.53 -2.05 6.44
CA ALA A 38 -0.01 -2.64 5.21
C ALA A 38 0.84 -1.63 4.43
N LEU A 39 0.46 -0.35 4.44
CA LEU A 39 1.25 0.70 3.78
C LEU A 39 2.57 0.92 4.52
N PHE A 40 2.56 1.03 5.85
CA PHE A 40 3.81 1.10 6.62
C PHE A 40 4.73 -0.09 6.34
N ALA A 41 4.21 -1.33 6.41
CA ALA A 41 5.02 -2.51 6.17
C ALA A 41 5.57 -2.60 4.74
N LEU A 42 4.86 -2.06 3.74
CA LEU A 42 5.39 -1.93 2.38
C LEU A 42 6.56 -0.95 2.33
N LEU A 43 6.41 0.24 2.94
CA LEU A 43 7.46 1.25 2.95
C LEU A 43 8.71 0.75 3.70
N GLU A 44 8.55 0.08 4.84
CA GLU A 44 9.63 -0.58 5.57
C GLU A 44 10.33 -1.65 4.71
N ALA A 45 9.58 -2.44 3.94
CA ALA A 45 10.17 -3.44 3.05
C ALA A 45 10.98 -2.79 1.91
N LEU A 46 10.50 -1.66 1.36
CA LEU A 46 11.24 -0.91 0.35
C LEU A 46 12.53 -0.30 0.91
N ASP A 47 12.49 0.21 2.14
CA ASP A 47 13.68 0.70 2.84
C ASP A 47 14.69 -0.43 3.11
N ALA A 48 14.20 -1.66 3.32
CA ALA A 48 15.02 -2.86 3.46
C ALA A 48 15.51 -3.45 2.11
N GLY A 49 15.26 -2.77 0.99
CA GLY A 49 15.76 -3.16 -0.34
C GLY A 49 14.87 -4.14 -1.10
N ALA A 50 13.58 -4.26 -0.75
CA ALA A 50 12.63 -5.00 -1.57
C ALA A 50 12.52 -4.40 -2.99
N ASP A 51 12.17 -5.25 -3.96
CA ASP A 51 11.92 -4.81 -5.33
C ASP A 51 10.86 -3.70 -5.40
N LYS A 52 11.06 -2.73 -6.27
CA LYS A 52 10.11 -1.62 -6.45
C LYS A 52 8.90 -2.06 -7.28
N PRO A 53 7.66 -1.77 -6.83
CA PRO A 53 6.50 -1.88 -7.70
C PRO A 53 6.50 -0.79 -8.78
N ALA A 54 5.67 -0.99 -9.80
CA ALA A 54 5.45 0.02 -10.84
C ALA A 54 4.73 1.26 -10.30
N ALA A 55 3.77 1.07 -9.37
CA ALA A 55 3.08 2.16 -8.69
C ALA A 55 2.45 1.71 -7.36
N ILE A 56 2.16 2.68 -6.48
CA ILE A 56 1.42 2.50 -5.22
C ILE A 56 0.14 3.35 -5.21
N VAL A 57 -1.01 2.72 -5.02
CA VAL A 57 -2.29 3.36 -4.70
C VAL A 57 -2.51 3.24 -3.19
N GLY A 58 -2.00 4.21 -2.44
CA GLY A 58 -2.02 4.25 -0.98
C GLY A 58 -3.21 5.03 -0.44
N PHE A 59 -4.36 4.38 -0.27
CA PHE A 59 -5.62 5.00 0.15
C PHE A 59 -6.17 4.44 1.48
N PRO A 60 -5.34 4.09 2.50
CA PRO A 60 -5.90 3.63 3.77
C PRO A 60 -6.79 4.72 4.39
N VAL A 61 -7.89 4.27 5.01
CA VAL A 61 -8.89 5.13 5.66
C VAL A 61 -8.82 4.93 7.17
N GLY A 62 -9.17 5.97 7.92
CA GLY A 62 -9.44 5.85 9.35
C GLY A 62 -8.77 6.91 10.20
N PHE A 63 -8.81 6.69 11.50
CA PHE A 63 -8.38 7.66 12.51
C PHE A 63 -7.04 7.33 13.15
N ILE A 64 -6.51 6.12 12.92
CA ILE A 64 -5.25 5.63 13.50
C ILE A 64 -4.32 5.27 12.34
N GLY A 65 -3.21 6.00 12.18
CA GLY A 65 -2.16 5.70 11.22
C GLY A 65 -2.50 6.00 9.75
N ALA A 66 -3.76 6.28 9.40
CA ALA A 66 -4.16 6.51 8.02
C ALA A 66 -3.51 7.77 7.44
N LYS A 67 -3.56 8.90 8.17
CA LYS A 67 -2.91 10.14 7.74
C LYS A 67 -1.40 9.95 7.69
N GLU A 68 -0.85 9.41 8.76
CA GLU A 68 0.58 9.25 8.99
C GLU A 68 1.23 8.35 7.92
N SER A 69 0.61 7.21 7.59
CA SER A 69 1.13 6.31 6.54
C SER A 69 1.10 6.92 5.14
N LYS A 70 0.10 7.76 4.84
CA LYS A 70 -0.01 8.45 3.54
C LYS A 70 0.93 9.64 3.45
N ASP A 71 1.12 10.35 4.54
CA ASP A 71 2.11 11.43 4.64
C ASP A 71 3.53 10.86 4.47
N GLU A 72 3.83 9.73 5.11
CA GLU A 72 5.11 9.03 4.96
C GLU A 72 5.37 8.64 3.50
N LEU A 73 4.38 8.06 2.83
CA LEU A 73 4.45 7.77 1.39
C LEU A 73 4.66 9.04 0.56
N ALA A 74 3.95 10.12 0.87
CA ALA A 74 4.02 11.37 0.11
C ALA A 74 5.34 12.12 0.29
N GLN A 75 5.93 12.07 1.48
CA GLN A 75 7.21 12.71 1.80
C GLN A 75 8.39 11.93 1.21
N ASN A 76 8.35 10.61 1.31
CA ASN A 76 9.37 9.75 0.73
C ASN A 76 8.73 8.54 0.05
N PRO A 77 8.53 8.56 -1.28
CA PRO A 77 7.94 7.44 -1.99
C PRO A 77 8.94 6.34 -2.35
N ARG A 78 10.20 6.42 -1.87
CA ARG A 78 11.28 5.46 -2.17
C ARG A 78 11.55 5.32 -3.68
N GLY A 79 11.26 6.39 -4.43
CA GLY A 79 11.37 6.44 -5.89
C GLY A 79 10.31 5.62 -6.63
N VAL A 80 9.17 5.33 -5.98
CA VAL A 80 8.04 4.62 -6.58
C VAL A 80 6.92 5.63 -6.92
N PRO A 81 6.40 5.65 -8.16
CA PRO A 81 5.22 6.46 -8.47
C PRO A 81 4.03 6.12 -7.56
N PHE A 82 3.28 7.12 -7.11
CA PHE A 82 2.15 6.86 -6.21
C PHE A 82 0.96 7.78 -6.43
N ALA A 83 -0.20 7.32 -5.97
CA ALA A 83 -1.41 8.09 -5.78
C ALA A 83 -1.89 7.92 -4.34
N THR A 84 -2.34 9.02 -3.72
CA THR A 84 -2.91 9.02 -2.37
C THR A 84 -3.89 10.19 -2.20
N VAL A 85 -4.68 10.15 -1.13
CA VAL A 85 -5.51 11.28 -0.66
C VAL A 85 -5.07 11.60 0.75
N LEU A 86 -4.54 12.81 0.98
CA LEU A 86 -4.03 13.20 2.31
C LEU A 86 -5.12 13.26 3.38
N GLY A 87 -4.71 13.18 4.65
CA GLY A 87 -5.61 13.19 5.80
C GLY A 87 -6.23 11.82 6.10
N ARG A 88 -7.46 11.78 6.62
CA ARG A 88 -8.09 10.54 7.14
C ARG A 88 -8.99 9.80 6.14
N ARG A 89 -9.35 10.45 5.03
CA ARG A 89 -10.23 9.90 3.98
C ARG A 89 -9.49 8.89 3.11
N GLY A 90 -10.21 7.93 2.55
CA GLY A 90 -9.66 6.85 1.74
C GLY A 90 -10.70 5.77 1.55
N GLY A 91 -10.28 4.53 1.41
CA GLY A 91 -11.18 3.38 1.32
C GLY A 91 -10.99 2.59 0.05
N SER A 92 -11.47 1.34 0.06
CA SER A 92 -11.39 0.44 -1.08
C SER A 92 -12.05 1.01 -2.34
N ALA A 93 -13.17 1.72 -2.20
CA ALA A 93 -13.88 2.31 -3.35
C ALA A 93 -13.03 3.37 -4.09
N MET A 94 -12.37 4.27 -3.33
CA MET A 94 -11.46 5.25 -3.91
C MET A 94 -10.21 4.59 -4.49
N ALA A 95 -9.67 3.58 -3.81
CA ALA A 95 -8.51 2.85 -4.30
C ALA A 95 -8.82 2.13 -5.63
N SER A 96 -9.99 1.48 -5.73
CA SER A 96 -10.42 0.80 -6.95
C SER A 96 -10.73 1.78 -8.08
N SER A 97 -11.25 2.98 -7.79
CA SER A 97 -11.56 3.97 -8.83
C SER A 97 -10.30 4.45 -9.56
N VAL A 98 -9.15 4.52 -8.88
CA VAL A 98 -7.86 4.84 -9.51
C VAL A 98 -7.50 3.80 -10.57
N ILE A 99 -7.63 2.51 -10.24
CA ILE A 99 -7.34 1.42 -11.19
C ILE A 99 -8.32 1.43 -12.36
N ASN A 100 -9.60 1.65 -12.09
CA ASN A 100 -10.62 1.73 -13.13
C ASN A 100 -10.36 2.90 -14.08
N ALA A 101 -9.97 4.07 -13.56
CA ALA A 101 -9.64 5.23 -14.38
C ALA A 101 -8.44 4.99 -15.30
N VAL A 102 -7.35 4.41 -14.76
CA VAL A 102 -6.18 4.06 -15.57
C VAL A 102 -6.52 3.03 -16.65
N THR A 103 -7.35 2.04 -16.32
CA THR A 103 -7.74 1.00 -17.28
C THR A 103 -8.66 1.55 -18.37
N ALA A 104 -9.55 2.48 -18.02
CA ALA A 104 -10.43 3.14 -18.98
C ALA A 104 -9.64 3.96 -20.01
N GLU A 105 -8.63 4.71 -19.58
CA GLU A 105 -7.75 5.49 -20.47
C GLU A 105 -6.94 4.60 -21.42
N LEU A 106 -6.54 3.40 -21.00
CA LEU A 106 -5.82 2.46 -21.86
C LEU A 106 -6.73 1.79 -22.91
N ALA A 107 -8.05 1.81 -22.69
CA ALA A 107 -9.03 1.20 -23.57
C ALA A 107 -9.64 2.19 -24.58
N SER A 108 -9.41 3.49 -24.41
CA SER A 108 -9.80 4.57 -25.32
C SER A 108 -8.71 4.88 -26.34
#